data_AF-A0AB73SY93-F1
#
_entry.id   AF-A0AB73SY93-F1
#
_cell.length_a   1.000
_cell.length_b   1.000
_cell.length_c   1.000
_cell.angle_alpha   90.00
_cell.angle_beta   90.00
_cell.angle_gamma   90.00
#
_symmetry.space_group_name_H-M   'P 1'
#
loop_
_entity.id
_entity.type
_entity.pdbx_description
1 polymer ?
#
loop_
_entity_poly.entity_id
_entity_poly.type
_entity_poly.pdbx_seq_one_letter_code
_entity_poly.pdbx_strand_id
1 'polypeptide(L)'
;MNRKLNKGYALAMAAVLGISVVPGGSYVMAAGDGAAAEENAAAENAYFHSENADEVNIQDTGVYTIILKANEGWSFTLADNVDVTPWLVDEEGSPVFTDTEGIAFTQNGEEGPAVEGNTLKINIDASKISGFTSNGKGDIYVLPPSDSMWVAGENKGFYKATAEWAGCYTIPKVEVIGQIDGSKEKEFILEEDTVTLALDGEGLDDSLIDSSEAVIEIVDGDGYYVSDFVFTPGSIGETWTNGENTYSMSAEDISFDNGGYDVVDGGRGWSQQGGDGNGNYNISIGLSGLKYNGLPLSDVKIPLHVYCYGRTFTVEGGSLIAESQPKWTSSAEDNIPVLCDVYPDELYAVWPLGFDASGLTSEDFTLTLCSEYGDELVLEAGKDYSAVSEKGRSVITVNYMNWSFTPVYTTLRVDVNTDALVWDQEMYRADTISCTYDIASVYAYYTLSGGLSGTLSWTFYGLEGFDSWEQLYDAPTYRLAYVDEGGTKNYYAEDENGNGILVDSEQKAISYDASEDCSTAVINQVAYVTRREDMTEEKEADGQVITFSKEYDNVEYTLRTPDKAVGVTAKPGYALGSAWDTYLRWPWQTFINTGYQGGTK
;
A
#
# COMPACT_ATOMS: atom_id res chain seq x y z
N MET A 1 -32.30 -1.77 43.55
CA MET A 1 -31.61 -3.04 43.86
C MET A 1 -30.38 -3.11 42.96
N ASN A 2 -29.22 -3.33 43.56
CA ASN A 2 -27.86 -3.06 43.06
C ASN A 2 -27.40 -3.84 41.80
N ARG A 3 -26.63 -3.17 40.92
CA ARG A 3 -25.24 -3.48 40.46
C ARG A 3 -24.87 -2.59 39.26
N LYS A 4 -24.03 -1.56 39.44
CA LYS A 4 -22.54 -1.48 39.26
C LYS A 4 -22.13 -1.31 37.78
N LEU A 5 -21.69 -0.12 37.32
CA LEU A 5 -20.40 0.61 37.48
C LEU A 5 -19.28 0.10 36.55
N ASN A 6 -18.84 0.93 35.59
CA ASN A 6 -17.54 1.63 35.70
C ASN A 6 -17.32 2.71 34.63
N LYS A 7 -16.84 3.87 35.08
CA LYS A 7 -16.24 4.97 34.32
C LYS A 7 -14.71 4.89 34.48
N GLY A 8 -13.98 5.47 33.52
CA GLY A 8 -12.74 6.20 33.86
C GLY A 8 -11.57 5.93 32.93
N TYR A 9 -11.51 6.69 31.84
CA TYR A 9 -10.30 6.96 31.06
C TYR A 9 -9.38 7.93 31.82
N ALA A 10 -8.07 7.70 31.78
CA ALA A 10 -7.04 8.75 31.66
C ALA A 10 -5.69 8.15 31.22
N LEU A 11 -5.11 8.82 30.22
CA LEU A 11 -3.78 8.76 29.58
C LEU A 11 -2.62 8.11 30.34
N ALA A 12 -1.75 7.40 29.61
CA ALA A 12 -0.39 7.86 29.26
C ALA A 12 0.31 6.88 28.29
N MET A 13 1.04 7.46 27.33
CA MET A 13 1.96 6.82 26.38
C MET A 13 3.05 6.00 27.10
N ALA A 14 3.41 4.85 26.54
CA ALA A 14 4.75 4.28 26.69
C ALA A 14 5.10 3.40 25.48
N ALA A 15 6.32 3.63 24.99
CA ALA A 15 6.91 3.08 23.79
C ALA A 15 7.08 1.56 23.83
N VAL A 16 7.02 0.96 22.64
CA VAL A 16 7.30 -0.44 22.34
C VAL A 16 8.83 -0.62 22.31
N LEU A 17 9.36 -1.36 23.29
CA LEU A 17 10.64 -2.04 23.18
C LEU A 17 10.41 -3.50 23.56
N GLY A 18 10.32 -4.35 22.53
CA GLY A 18 10.27 -5.79 22.69
C GLY A 18 11.67 -6.35 22.91
N ILE A 19 11.91 -6.93 24.07
CA ILE A 19 13.00 -7.89 24.29
C ILE A 19 12.42 -9.15 24.91
N SER A 20 12.86 -10.26 24.32
CA SER A 20 12.39 -11.63 24.45
C SER A 20 12.44 -12.22 25.86
N VAL A 21 11.43 -13.05 26.11
CA VAL A 21 11.22 -13.92 27.28
C VAL A 21 12.15 -15.14 27.23
N VAL A 22 12.84 -15.46 28.33
CA VAL A 22 13.07 -16.86 28.77
C VAL A 22 12.99 -16.95 30.31
N PRO A 23 12.38 -18.01 30.90
CA PRO A 23 11.84 -18.01 32.26
C PRO A 23 12.67 -18.84 33.26
N GLY A 24 12.52 -18.56 34.57
CA GLY A 24 12.86 -19.53 35.61
C GLY A 24 13.07 -19.01 37.04
N GLY A 25 12.03 -19.13 37.88
CA GLY A 25 12.16 -19.70 39.23
C GLY A 25 12.71 -18.87 40.41
N SER A 26 11.84 -18.01 40.97
CA SER A 26 11.51 -17.87 42.41
C SER A 26 12.59 -17.78 43.50
N TYR A 27 12.57 -16.69 44.29
CA TYR A 27 12.28 -16.71 45.74
C TYR A 27 11.56 -15.42 46.17
N VAL A 28 10.72 -15.53 47.21
CA VAL A 28 9.60 -14.64 47.59
C VAL A 28 9.96 -13.77 48.80
N MET A 29 9.68 -12.46 48.67
CA MET A 29 9.22 -11.45 49.65
C MET A 29 9.93 -11.23 51.00
N ALA A 30 10.30 -9.98 51.25
CA ALA A 30 9.69 -9.19 52.33
C ALA A 30 9.81 -7.68 52.04
N ALA A 31 8.66 -7.03 51.85
CA ALA A 31 8.54 -5.58 51.90
C ALA A 31 8.68 -5.10 53.35
N GLY A 32 9.49 -4.06 53.55
CA GLY A 32 9.53 -3.26 54.78
C GLY A 32 9.50 -1.79 54.37
N ASP A 33 8.39 -1.13 54.70
CA ASP A 33 8.13 0.28 54.42
C ASP A 33 9.12 1.23 55.13
N GLY A 34 9.43 2.33 54.43
CA GLY A 34 9.43 3.65 55.04
C GLY A 34 10.79 4.28 55.34
N ALA A 35 11.26 5.13 54.42
CA ALA A 35 11.69 6.50 54.73
C ALA A 35 11.83 7.29 53.43
N ALA A 36 11.11 8.40 53.34
CA ALA A 36 11.37 9.44 52.36
C ALA A 36 12.77 10.03 52.64
N ALA A 37 13.58 10.16 51.59
CA ALA A 37 14.75 11.03 51.54
C ALA A 37 14.52 11.90 50.29
N GLU A 38 14.23 13.19 50.46
CA GLU A 38 15.23 14.27 50.56
C GLU A 38 16.04 14.42 49.26
N GLU A 39 15.86 15.58 48.65
CA GLU A 39 16.84 16.32 47.82
C GLU A 39 17.97 15.48 47.19
N ASN A 40 17.91 15.32 45.86
CA ASN A 40 19.07 14.93 45.04
C ASN A 40 20.16 16.00 45.14
N ALA A 41 20.92 16.01 46.23
CA ALA A 41 22.33 16.33 46.15
C ALA A 41 22.98 15.16 45.41
N ALA A 42 23.71 15.43 44.32
CA ALA A 42 24.48 14.41 43.61
C ALA A 42 25.29 13.60 44.64
N ALA A 43 24.98 12.31 44.80
CA ALA A 43 25.68 11.47 45.75
C ALA A 43 27.15 11.44 45.31
N GLU A 44 28.05 11.97 46.15
CA GLU A 44 29.49 11.91 45.90
C GLU A 44 29.88 10.46 45.57
N ASN A 45 30.70 10.28 44.54
CA ASN A 45 31.17 8.97 44.10
C ASN A 45 31.78 8.23 45.29
N ALA A 46 31.14 7.11 45.67
CA ALA A 46 31.50 6.37 46.88
C ALA A 46 32.81 5.58 46.74
N TYR A 47 33.35 5.45 45.51
CA TYR A 47 34.45 4.55 45.18
C TYR A 47 35.79 5.28 45.02
N PHE A 48 35.80 6.41 44.31
CA PHE A 48 37.00 7.21 44.05
C PHE A 48 36.61 8.65 43.72
N HIS A 49 37.59 9.54 43.74
CA HIS A 49 37.46 10.93 43.28
C HIS A 49 38.69 11.35 42.46
N SER A 50 38.54 12.34 41.59
CA SER A 50 39.68 12.97 40.92
C SER A 50 40.32 14.01 41.84
N GLU A 51 41.65 13.94 42.06
CA GLU A 51 42.39 14.91 42.89
C GLU A 51 42.74 16.19 42.13
N ASN A 52 42.69 16.18 40.79
CA ASN A 52 43.17 17.27 39.96
C ASN A 52 42.26 17.57 38.75
N ALA A 53 40.97 17.24 38.82
CA ALA A 53 40.03 17.50 37.71
C ALA A 53 40.06 18.95 37.23
N ASP A 54 40.11 19.92 38.15
CA ASP A 54 40.20 21.35 37.82
C ASP A 54 41.48 21.75 37.05
N GLU A 55 42.53 20.92 37.11
CA GLU A 55 43.82 21.15 36.44
C GLU A 55 43.90 20.48 35.06
N VAL A 56 43.01 19.54 34.76
CA VAL A 56 42.97 18.81 33.49
C VAL A 56 42.07 19.55 32.51
N ASN A 57 42.69 20.32 31.61
CA ASN A 57 42.02 20.97 30.49
C ASN A 57 42.80 20.73 29.19
N ILE A 58 42.31 19.82 28.34
CA ILE A 58 42.93 19.51 27.04
C ILE A 58 42.67 20.68 26.08
N GLN A 59 43.73 21.35 25.66
CA GLN A 59 43.68 22.53 24.78
C GLN A 59 44.82 22.57 23.75
N ASP A 60 45.76 21.62 23.82
CA ASP A 60 46.89 21.44 22.92
C ASP A 60 47.28 19.95 22.82
N THR A 61 48.28 19.63 22.00
CA THR A 61 48.77 18.25 21.78
C THR A 61 49.67 17.72 22.91
N GLY A 62 49.61 18.30 24.10
CA GLY A 62 50.40 17.92 25.26
C GLY A 62 50.00 16.58 25.88
N VAL A 63 50.69 16.22 26.96
CA VAL A 63 50.32 15.09 27.80
C VAL A 63 49.65 15.60 29.07
N TYR A 64 48.44 15.12 29.32
CA TYR A 64 47.65 15.48 30.50
C TYR A 64 47.57 14.29 31.44
N THR A 65 47.66 14.53 32.75
CA THR A 65 47.60 13.45 33.74
C THR A 65 46.37 13.63 34.61
N ILE A 66 45.45 12.67 34.58
CA ILE A 66 44.37 12.54 35.57
C ILE A 66 44.91 11.74 36.75
N ILE A 67 44.66 12.22 37.97
CA ILE A 67 45.02 11.54 39.22
C ILE A 67 43.73 11.16 39.94
N LEU A 68 43.41 9.87 39.92
CA LEU A 68 42.28 9.31 40.66
C LEU A 68 42.74 8.76 41.99
N LYS A 69 41.96 9.02 43.04
CA LYS A 69 42.20 8.50 44.38
C LYS A 69 41.02 7.67 44.85
N ALA A 70 41.30 6.43 45.20
CA ALA A 70 40.32 5.53 45.78
C ALA A 70 39.92 6.03 47.17
N ASN A 71 38.63 5.97 47.46
CA ASN A 71 38.10 6.29 48.79
C ASN A 71 38.49 5.19 49.79
N GLU A 72 38.33 5.47 51.09
CA GLU A 72 38.75 4.56 52.16
C GLU A 72 38.18 3.14 51.97
N GLY A 73 39.08 2.15 51.98
CA GLY A 73 38.75 0.73 51.81
C GLY A 73 38.79 0.21 50.37
N TRP A 74 38.87 1.09 49.36
CA TRP A 74 38.97 0.73 47.95
C TRP A 74 40.40 0.85 47.41
N SER A 75 40.73 0.05 46.39
CA SER A 75 41.98 0.14 45.64
C SER A 75 41.76 -0.17 44.16
N PHE A 76 42.57 0.45 43.30
CA PHE A 76 42.61 0.13 41.87
C PHE A 76 43.46 -1.12 41.63
N THR A 77 43.15 -1.89 40.59
CA THR A 77 43.88 -3.14 40.28
C THR A 77 44.18 -3.23 38.79
N LEU A 78 45.15 -2.42 38.38
CA LEU A 78 45.61 -2.34 36.99
C LEU A 78 47.13 -2.48 36.96
N ALA A 79 47.64 -3.06 35.88
CA ALA A 79 49.06 -2.98 35.57
C ALA A 79 49.42 -1.56 35.12
N ASP A 80 50.72 -1.28 35.08
CA ASP A 80 51.24 -0.10 34.42
C ASP A 80 51.04 -0.19 32.90
N ASN A 81 50.88 0.94 32.22
CA ASN A 81 50.72 1.04 30.76
C ASN A 81 49.55 0.22 30.18
N VAL A 82 48.42 0.16 30.90
CA VAL A 82 47.16 -0.39 30.40
C VAL A 82 46.41 0.71 29.66
N ASP A 83 45.92 0.38 28.47
CA ASP A 83 45.07 1.29 27.70
C ASP A 83 43.70 1.45 28.38
N VAL A 84 43.39 2.67 28.74
CA VAL A 84 42.15 3.08 29.41
C VAL A 84 41.42 4.16 28.60
N THR A 85 41.73 4.30 27.32
CA THR A 85 41.01 5.18 26.39
C THR A 85 39.49 4.95 26.45
N PRO A 86 38.98 3.69 26.49
CA PRO A 86 37.54 3.44 26.63
C PRO A 86 36.90 3.93 27.93
N TRP A 87 37.68 4.32 28.93
CA TRP A 87 37.15 4.79 30.22
C TRP A 87 36.79 6.27 30.17
N LEU A 88 37.29 7.01 29.17
CA LEU A 88 37.08 8.45 29.03
C LEU A 88 35.75 8.69 28.31
N VAL A 89 34.77 9.14 29.09
CA VAL A 89 33.37 9.31 28.67
C VAL A 89 32.84 10.70 29.01
N ASP A 90 31.72 11.10 28.40
CA ASP A 90 30.94 12.27 28.78
C ASP A 90 30.05 12.00 30.00
N GLU A 91 29.22 12.97 30.39
CA GLU A 91 28.30 12.85 31.55
C GLU A 91 27.28 11.71 31.36
N GLU A 92 26.88 11.44 30.12
CA GLU A 92 25.95 10.37 29.74
C GLU A 92 26.60 8.99 29.64
N GLY A 93 27.93 8.91 29.67
CA GLY A 93 28.71 7.68 29.56
C GLY A 93 29.06 7.27 28.11
N SER A 94 28.94 8.19 27.16
CA SER A 94 29.39 8.01 25.77
C SER A 94 30.88 8.37 25.62
N PRO A 95 31.63 7.78 24.67
CA PRO A 95 33.05 8.11 24.48
C PRO A 95 33.30 9.60 24.19
N VAL A 96 34.34 10.17 24.80
CA VAL A 96 34.78 11.57 24.51
C VAL A 96 35.48 11.68 23.16
N PHE A 97 36.23 10.65 22.79
CA PHE A 97 37.00 10.60 21.55
C PHE A 97 36.36 9.65 20.54
N THR A 98 36.59 9.91 19.25
CA THR A 98 36.22 8.98 18.18
C THR A 98 37.09 7.72 18.19
N ASP A 99 38.30 7.84 18.73
CA ASP A 99 39.22 6.74 18.94
C ASP A 99 38.79 5.84 20.11
N THR A 100 38.93 4.52 19.94
CA THR A 100 38.58 3.55 20.99
C THR A 100 39.79 3.05 21.79
N GLU A 101 41.01 3.35 21.37
CA GLU A 101 42.26 2.89 21.98
C GLU A 101 43.42 3.85 21.64
N GLY A 102 44.52 3.76 22.38
CA GLY A 102 45.80 4.38 22.04
C GLY A 102 46.04 5.80 22.57
N ILE A 103 45.07 6.43 23.23
CA ILE A 103 45.18 7.81 23.73
C ILE A 103 45.61 7.84 25.19
N ALA A 104 44.96 7.05 26.05
CA ALA A 104 45.09 7.15 27.50
C ALA A 104 45.65 5.87 28.11
N PHE A 105 46.72 5.99 28.90
CA PHE A 105 47.40 4.84 29.53
C PHE A 105 47.58 5.04 31.03
N THR A 106 47.44 3.96 31.80
CA THR A 106 47.74 3.98 33.24
C THR A 106 49.23 4.19 33.49
N GLN A 107 49.56 4.95 34.53
CA GLN A 107 50.92 5.10 35.04
C GLN A 107 50.98 4.79 36.54
N ASN A 108 51.54 3.64 36.90
CA ASN A 108 51.84 3.26 38.27
C ASN A 108 53.34 3.47 38.52
N GLY A 109 53.70 4.19 39.58
CA GLY A 109 55.10 4.42 39.92
C GLY A 109 55.84 3.10 40.19
N GLU A 110 56.73 2.74 39.26
CA GLU A 110 57.62 1.56 39.16
C GLU A 110 57.07 0.32 38.40
N GLU A 111 57.85 -0.15 37.41
CA GLU A 111 57.62 -1.38 36.64
C GLU A 111 57.47 -2.60 37.58
N GLY A 112 56.28 -3.21 37.61
CA GLY A 112 56.01 -4.39 38.43
C GLY A 112 54.59 -4.95 38.21
N PRO A 113 54.28 -6.16 38.71
CA PRO A 113 52.92 -6.69 38.67
C PRO A 113 51.96 -5.76 39.42
N ALA A 114 50.68 -5.72 39.00
CA ALA A 114 49.61 -4.86 39.50
C ALA A 114 49.79 -4.51 41.00
N VAL A 115 50.15 -3.26 41.27
CA VAL A 115 50.33 -2.77 42.63
C VAL A 115 48.94 -2.36 43.13
N GLU A 116 48.48 -2.99 44.22
CA GLU A 116 47.32 -2.48 44.97
C GLU A 116 47.64 -1.05 45.41
N GLY A 117 47.01 -0.08 44.75
CA GLY A 117 47.27 1.33 44.94
C GLY A 117 45.98 2.09 45.21
N ASN A 118 46.03 3.01 46.17
CA ASN A 118 44.93 3.94 46.43
C ASN A 118 44.95 5.14 45.48
N THR A 119 45.93 5.22 44.59
CA THR A 119 46.07 6.29 43.59
C THR A 119 46.36 5.67 42.24
N LEU A 120 45.61 6.08 41.22
CA LEU A 120 45.80 5.71 39.83
C LEU A 120 46.09 6.98 39.03
N LYS A 121 47.15 6.97 38.22
CA LYS A 121 47.39 8.03 37.24
C LYS A 121 47.02 7.55 35.85
N ILE A 122 46.36 8.40 35.08
CA ILE A 122 46.03 8.15 33.67
C ILE A 122 46.68 9.28 32.87
N ASN A 123 47.62 8.93 32.00
CA ASN A 123 48.24 9.87 31.08
C ASN A 123 47.49 9.84 29.75
N ILE A 124 46.94 10.98 29.35
CA ILE A 124 46.28 11.23 28.08
C ILE A 124 47.31 11.90 27.17
N ASP A 125 47.70 11.22 26.10
CA ASP A 125 48.57 11.75 25.05
C ASP A 125 47.71 12.42 23.97
N ALA A 126 47.46 13.73 24.12
CA ALA A 126 46.53 14.45 23.26
C ALA A 126 47.01 14.54 21.80
N SER A 127 48.31 14.33 21.55
CA SER A 127 48.87 14.25 20.19
C SER A 127 48.37 13.05 19.37
N LYS A 128 47.74 12.07 20.02
CA LYS A 128 47.19 10.86 19.39
C LYS A 128 45.68 10.92 19.15
N ILE A 129 45.01 11.97 19.61
CA ILE A 129 43.57 12.14 19.39
C ILE A 129 43.34 12.39 17.89
N SER A 130 42.54 11.54 17.25
CA SER A 130 42.14 11.71 15.85
C SER A 130 40.82 12.46 15.71
N GLY A 131 39.97 12.47 16.75
CA GLY A 131 38.74 13.25 16.79
C GLY A 131 38.04 13.27 18.14
N PHE A 132 37.21 14.30 18.34
CA PHE A 132 36.30 14.45 19.48
C PHE A 132 34.87 14.15 19.03
N THR A 133 34.07 13.53 19.90
CA THR A 133 32.67 13.20 19.61
C THR A 133 31.73 14.40 19.66
N SER A 134 32.13 15.49 20.31
CA SER A 134 31.43 16.77 20.27
C SER A 134 32.39 17.94 20.11
N ASN A 135 31.87 19.03 19.54
CA ASN A 135 32.58 20.29 19.35
C ASN A 135 32.40 21.21 20.57
N GLY A 136 33.37 22.08 20.82
CA GLY A 136 33.30 23.08 21.88
C GLY A 136 34.00 22.64 23.16
N LYS A 137 33.48 23.10 24.31
CA LYS A 137 33.93 22.66 25.63
C LYS A 137 33.14 21.43 26.06
N GLY A 138 33.83 20.36 26.42
CA GLY A 138 33.21 19.15 26.96
C GLY A 138 33.89 18.68 28.24
N ASP A 139 33.10 18.13 29.15
CA ASP A 139 33.61 17.50 30.37
C ASP A 139 34.09 16.08 30.09
N ILE A 140 35.16 15.68 30.78
CA ILE A 140 35.77 14.36 30.71
C ILE A 140 35.47 13.67 32.02
N TYR A 141 34.77 12.55 31.95
CA TYR A 141 34.55 11.64 33.05
C TYR A 141 35.39 10.38 32.87
N VAL A 142 35.84 9.80 33.98
CA VAL A 142 36.44 8.46 33.97
C VAL A 142 35.42 7.47 34.50
N LEU A 143 35.09 6.46 33.68
CA LEU A 143 34.18 5.36 34.00
C LEU A 143 34.93 4.02 33.95
N PRO A 144 35.58 3.61 35.05
CA PRO A 144 36.24 2.31 35.12
C PRO A 144 35.22 1.16 35.03
N PRO A 145 35.56 0.01 34.40
CA PRO A 145 34.72 -1.18 34.34
C PRO A 145 34.62 -1.86 35.71
N SER A 146 33.56 -2.67 35.91
CA SER A 146 33.21 -3.24 37.23
C SER A 146 34.29 -4.11 37.91
N ASP A 147 35.33 -4.53 37.19
CA ASP A 147 36.46 -5.34 37.68
C ASP A 147 37.74 -4.52 37.95
N SER A 148 37.71 -3.21 37.72
CA SER A 148 38.88 -2.32 37.89
C SER A 148 39.22 -1.97 39.35
N MET A 149 38.27 -2.17 40.29
CA MET A 149 38.39 -1.76 41.68
C MET A 149 37.86 -2.81 42.67
N TRP A 150 38.48 -2.87 43.85
CA TRP A 150 38.21 -3.90 44.86
C TRP A 150 38.30 -3.32 46.28
N VAL A 151 37.59 -3.95 47.23
CA VAL A 151 37.70 -3.64 48.67
C VAL A 151 38.67 -4.61 49.35
N ALA A 152 39.59 -4.09 50.17
CA ALA A 152 40.50 -4.91 50.95
C ALA A 152 39.78 -5.65 52.11
N GLY A 153 39.88 -6.98 52.16
CA GLY A 153 39.32 -7.82 53.25
C GLY A 153 38.69 -9.15 52.78
N GLU A 154 38.22 -9.96 53.73
CA GLU A 154 37.58 -11.28 53.44
C GLU A 154 36.21 -11.16 52.75
N ASN A 155 35.54 -9.99 52.85
CA ASN A 155 34.31 -9.67 52.15
C ASN A 155 34.60 -8.75 50.97
N LYS A 156 34.74 -9.31 49.77
CA LYS A 156 34.92 -8.53 48.54
C LYS A 156 33.61 -7.81 48.19
N GLY A 157 33.58 -6.49 48.42
CA GLY A 157 32.53 -5.63 47.86
C GLY A 157 32.58 -5.64 46.34
N PHE A 158 31.43 -5.48 45.68
CA PHE A 158 31.36 -5.36 44.23
C PHE A 158 31.39 -3.86 43.85
N TYR A 159 32.38 -3.45 43.07
CA TYR A 159 32.36 -2.13 42.44
C TYR A 159 31.23 -2.10 41.42
N LYS A 160 30.45 -1.01 41.45
CA LYS A 160 29.45 -0.71 40.43
C LYS A 160 30.03 0.41 39.58
N ALA A 161 30.20 0.16 38.29
CA ALA A 161 30.68 1.16 37.32
C ALA A 161 29.98 2.51 37.56
N THR A 162 30.78 3.51 37.93
CA THR A 162 30.35 4.88 38.27
C THR A 162 31.33 5.85 37.63
N ALA A 163 30.80 6.90 37.01
CA ALA A 163 31.59 7.93 36.35
C ALA A 163 32.03 8.99 37.37
N GLU A 164 33.25 9.49 37.24
CA GLU A 164 33.79 10.60 38.02
C GLU A 164 34.28 11.70 37.11
N TRP A 165 33.91 12.95 37.38
CA TRP A 165 34.42 14.10 36.64
C TRP A 165 35.94 14.22 36.86
N ALA A 166 36.68 14.25 35.77
CA ALA A 166 38.14 14.11 35.79
C ALA A 166 38.87 15.20 35.00
N GLY A 167 38.14 16.13 34.38
CA GLY A 167 38.69 17.26 33.65
C GLY A 167 37.74 17.72 32.56
N CYS A 168 38.27 18.53 31.65
CA CYS A 168 37.56 18.96 30.45
C CYS A 168 38.51 19.02 29.25
N TYR A 169 37.94 19.23 28.07
CA TYR A 169 38.67 19.71 26.90
C TYR A 169 38.01 20.99 26.42
N THR A 170 38.81 21.87 25.81
CA THR A 170 38.35 23.14 25.23
C THR A 170 38.89 23.26 23.82
N ILE A 171 38.05 22.92 22.84
CA ILE A 171 38.32 23.16 21.42
C ILE A 171 37.25 24.10 20.85
N PRO A 172 37.56 24.92 19.84
CA PRO A 172 36.56 25.72 19.16
C PRO A 172 35.50 24.85 18.49
N LYS A 173 34.27 25.34 18.41
CA LYS A 173 33.23 24.69 17.61
C LYS A 173 33.25 25.24 16.19
N VAL A 174 33.26 24.36 15.19
CA VAL A 174 33.11 24.77 13.80
C VAL A 174 31.62 24.98 13.50
N GLU A 175 31.28 26.16 13.00
CA GLU A 175 29.95 26.53 12.55
C GLU A 175 29.96 26.90 11.06
N VAL A 176 28.96 26.43 10.32
CA VAL A 176 28.73 26.82 8.93
C VAL A 176 27.60 27.85 8.93
N ILE A 177 27.91 29.06 8.49
CA ILE A 177 26.97 30.17 8.40
C ILE A 177 26.64 30.41 6.92
N GLY A 178 25.40 30.12 6.56
CA GLY A 178 24.89 30.26 5.20
C GLY A 178 24.61 28.91 4.52
N GLN A 179 24.27 28.98 3.24
CA GLN A 179 23.99 27.86 2.38
C GLN A 179 24.46 28.20 0.97
N ILE A 180 24.92 27.18 0.24
CA ILE A 180 25.20 27.29 -1.19
C ILE A 180 23.89 27.02 -1.91
N ASP A 181 23.45 27.96 -2.74
CA ASP A 181 22.21 27.86 -3.49
C ASP A 181 22.53 27.85 -4.98
N GLY A 182 21.95 26.89 -5.70
CA GLY A 182 22.07 26.79 -7.13
C GLY A 182 20.75 26.54 -7.81
N SER A 183 20.69 26.82 -9.10
CA SER A 183 19.53 26.51 -9.92
C SER A 183 19.90 26.02 -11.31
N LYS A 184 19.02 25.20 -11.89
CA LYS A 184 19.17 24.66 -13.24
C LYS A 184 17.91 24.85 -14.06
N GLU A 185 17.94 25.83 -14.97
CA GLU A 185 16.93 25.96 -16.04
C GLU A 185 17.47 25.49 -17.40
N LYS A 186 18.65 26.00 -17.80
CA LYS A 186 19.37 25.62 -19.03
C LYS A 186 20.83 25.33 -18.73
N GLU A 187 21.47 26.29 -18.08
CA GLU A 187 22.81 26.17 -17.51
C GLU A 187 22.69 26.00 -15.99
N PHE A 188 23.66 25.31 -15.39
CA PHE A 188 23.71 25.17 -13.93
C PHE A 188 24.41 26.41 -13.39
N ILE A 189 23.76 27.12 -12.49
CA ILE A 189 24.24 28.40 -11.97
C ILE A 189 24.18 28.30 -10.45
N LEU A 190 25.25 28.73 -9.79
CA LEU A 190 25.24 29.00 -8.35
C LEU A 190 24.78 30.44 -8.14
N GLU A 191 23.71 30.61 -7.38
CA GLU A 191 23.15 31.90 -6.96
C GLU A 191 23.89 32.40 -5.72
N GLU A 192 24.22 31.50 -4.81
CA GLU A 192 25.14 31.71 -3.70
C GLU A 192 26.20 30.60 -3.78
N ASP A 193 27.48 30.97 -3.92
CA ASP A 193 28.60 30.07 -4.20
C ASP A 193 29.60 29.96 -3.04
N THR A 194 29.29 30.60 -1.91
CA THR A 194 30.14 30.64 -0.73
C THR A 194 29.36 30.47 0.57
N VAL A 195 30.04 29.98 1.60
CA VAL A 195 29.57 30.00 2.99
C VAL A 195 30.69 30.47 3.92
N THR A 196 30.33 31.03 5.06
CA THR A 196 31.29 31.36 6.10
C THR A 196 31.48 30.16 7.02
N LEU A 197 32.73 29.75 7.18
CA LEU A 197 33.17 28.84 8.23
C LEU A 197 33.61 29.70 9.41
N ALA A 198 32.95 29.54 10.55
CA ALA A 198 33.27 30.29 11.77
C ALA A 198 33.65 29.32 12.89
N LEU A 199 34.73 29.64 13.60
CA LEU A 199 35.06 28.99 14.86
C LEU A 199 34.41 29.79 15.99
N ASP A 200 33.59 29.13 16.79
CA ASP A 200 33.04 29.69 18.02
C ASP A 200 33.94 29.33 19.21
N GLY A 201 34.37 30.35 19.95
CA GLY A 201 35.25 30.23 21.10
C GLY A 201 35.72 31.59 21.65
N GLU A 202 35.95 31.68 22.95
CA GLU A 202 36.51 32.90 23.56
C GLU A 202 38.02 32.99 23.31
N GLY A 203 38.49 34.14 22.82
CA GLY A 203 39.92 34.43 22.72
C GLY A 203 40.67 33.64 21.64
N LEU A 204 40.00 33.31 20.52
CA LEU A 204 40.58 32.59 19.39
C LEU A 204 41.85 33.27 18.85
N ASP A 205 42.87 32.45 18.60
CA ASP A 205 44.10 32.85 17.93
C ASP A 205 44.16 32.18 16.54
N ASP A 206 44.01 32.99 15.48
CA ASP A 206 44.02 32.51 14.10
C ASP A 206 45.30 31.76 13.72
N SER A 207 46.42 32.03 14.41
CA SER A 207 47.69 31.34 14.13
C SER A 207 47.71 29.87 14.58
N LEU A 208 46.72 29.46 15.38
CA LEU A 208 46.55 28.09 15.85
C LEU A 208 45.58 27.30 14.97
N ILE A 209 44.87 27.94 14.04
CA ILE A 209 43.95 27.27 13.12
C ILE A 209 44.74 26.68 11.95
N ASP A 210 44.57 25.38 11.71
CA ASP A 210 45.16 24.68 10.57
C ASP A 210 44.06 24.05 9.71
N SER A 211 44.10 24.38 8.43
CA SER A 211 43.18 23.87 7.40
C SER A 211 43.92 23.24 6.22
N SER A 212 45.25 23.03 6.35
CA SER A 212 46.09 22.47 5.28
C SER A 212 45.82 21.00 5.00
N GLU A 213 45.30 20.26 5.98
CA GLU A 213 44.87 18.87 5.87
C GLU A 213 43.34 18.74 5.75
N ALA A 214 42.63 19.86 5.50
CA ALA A 214 41.19 19.83 5.33
C ALA A 214 40.79 18.98 4.12
N VAL A 215 39.81 18.10 4.33
CA VAL A 215 39.22 17.26 3.28
C VAL A 215 37.80 17.71 3.04
N ILE A 216 37.47 17.91 1.77
CA ILE A 216 36.15 18.36 1.32
C ILE A 216 35.61 17.34 0.33
N GLU A 217 34.49 16.73 0.66
CA GLU A 217 33.88 15.68 -0.14
C GLU A 217 32.36 15.71 -0.03
N ILE A 218 31.66 15.09 -0.97
CA ILE A 218 30.22 14.84 -0.79
C ILE A 218 30.08 13.67 0.17
N VAL A 219 29.29 13.87 1.22
CA VAL A 219 29.01 12.84 2.22
C VAL A 219 27.58 12.34 2.08
N ASP A 220 27.27 11.19 2.68
CA ASP A 220 25.93 10.64 2.66
C ASP A 220 24.90 11.61 3.28
N GLY A 221 23.74 11.66 2.65
CA GLY A 221 22.59 12.46 3.05
C GLY A 221 21.28 11.84 2.56
N ASP A 222 20.16 12.41 2.98
CA ASP A 222 18.85 11.90 2.61
C ASP A 222 18.52 12.25 1.16
N GLY A 223 18.07 11.24 0.39
CA GLY A 223 17.53 11.45 -0.96
C GLY A 223 18.55 11.42 -2.10
N TYR A 224 19.82 11.05 -1.85
CA TYR A 224 20.84 10.85 -2.89
C TYR A 224 21.89 9.81 -2.46
N TYR A 225 22.65 9.29 -3.43
CA TYR A 225 23.89 8.55 -3.17
C TYR A 225 25.09 9.39 -3.57
N VAL A 226 26.20 9.33 -2.82
CA VAL A 226 27.45 10.01 -3.18
C VAL A 226 27.91 9.62 -4.59
N SER A 227 27.69 8.36 -4.99
CA SER A 227 28.01 7.85 -6.34
C SER A 227 27.15 8.45 -7.46
N ASP A 228 26.11 9.21 -7.15
CA ASP A 228 25.34 9.92 -8.17
C ASP A 228 26.08 11.16 -8.68
N PHE A 229 27.18 11.57 -8.05
CA PHE A 229 27.90 12.81 -8.36
C PHE A 229 29.36 12.59 -8.74
N VAL A 230 29.82 13.39 -9.70
CA VAL A 230 31.24 13.71 -9.90
C VAL A 230 31.51 15.03 -9.20
N PHE A 231 32.38 15.00 -8.20
CA PHE A 231 32.69 16.15 -7.35
C PHE A 231 34.18 16.48 -7.40
N THR A 232 34.48 17.75 -7.61
CA THR A 232 35.80 18.34 -7.41
C THR A 232 35.74 19.19 -6.15
N PRO A 233 36.63 18.98 -5.16
CA PRO A 233 36.62 19.79 -3.94
C PRO A 233 36.73 21.28 -4.24
N GLY A 234 35.87 22.08 -3.61
CA GLY A 234 36.00 23.53 -3.58
C GLY A 234 37.22 23.97 -2.76
N SER A 235 37.27 25.25 -2.39
CA SER A 235 38.41 25.82 -1.68
C SER A 235 38.01 26.57 -0.42
N ILE A 236 38.82 26.40 0.62
CA ILE A 236 38.81 27.26 1.81
C ILE A 236 39.80 28.40 1.54
N GLY A 237 39.44 29.62 1.94
CA GLY A 237 40.30 30.79 1.80
C GLY A 237 41.66 30.61 2.48
N GLU A 238 42.69 31.28 1.93
CA GLU A 238 44.08 31.11 2.37
C GLU A 238 44.34 31.58 3.82
N THR A 239 43.46 32.38 4.41
CA THR A 239 43.72 33.02 5.70
C THR A 239 42.44 33.09 6.54
N TRP A 240 42.54 32.61 7.78
CA TRP A 240 41.54 32.81 8.82
C TRP A 240 41.67 34.21 9.41
N THR A 241 40.55 34.87 9.68
CA THR A 241 40.53 36.19 10.32
C THR A 241 39.43 36.22 11.38
N ASN A 242 39.82 36.43 12.65
CA ASN A 242 38.95 36.40 13.81
C ASN A 242 38.12 35.09 13.90
N GLY A 243 38.75 33.95 13.64
CA GLY A 243 38.08 32.65 13.65
C GLY A 243 37.17 32.40 12.44
N GLU A 244 37.13 33.29 11.44
CA GLU A 244 36.30 33.12 10.25
C GLU A 244 37.14 32.85 8.99
N ASN A 245 36.59 32.04 8.09
CA ASN A 245 37.09 31.83 6.74
C ASN A 245 35.93 31.55 5.78
N THR A 246 36.17 31.53 4.48
CA THR A 246 35.16 31.31 3.45
C THR A 246 35.44 30.00 2.74
N TYR A 247 34.44 29.12 2.68
CA TYR A 247 34.41 28.03 1.71
C TYR A 247 33.74 28.53 0.43
N SER A 248 34.32 28.20 -0.72
CA SER A 248 33.80 28.56 -2.04
C SER A 248 33.85 27.37 -2.98
N MET A 249 32.86 27.27 -3.88
CA MET A 249 32.84 26.31 -4.97
C MET A 249 32.33 26.95 -6.25
N SER A 250 32.62 26.34 -7.38
CA SER A 250 32.13 26.71 -8.69
C SER A 250 31.05 25.73 -9.16
N ALA A 251 30.24 26.16 -10.13
CA ALA A 251 29.24 25.29 -10.75
C ALA A 251 29.86 24.06 -11.45
N GLU A 252 31.14 24.12 -11.84
CA GLU A 252 31.87 23.01 -12.48
C GLU A 252 32.34 21.96 -11.47
N ASP A 253 32.39 22.31 -10.18
CA ASP A 253 32.87 21.43 -9.11
C ASP A 253 31.87 20.32 -8.78
N ILE A 254 30.62 20.40 -9.24
CA ILE A 254 29.64 19.35 -9.04
C ILE A 254 28.83 19.07 -10.31
N SER A 255 28.77 17.80 -10.68
CA SER A 255 27.90 17.32 -11.76
C SER A 255 27.39 15.92 -11.43
N PHE A 256 26.33 15.48 -12.11
CA PHE A 256 25.86 14.11 -12.00
C PHE A 256 26.81 13.15 -12.73
N ASP A 257 27.16 12.05 -12.09
CA ASP A 257 27.81 10.93 -12.75
C ASP A 257 26.81 10.26 -13.70
N ASN A 258 27.15 10.30 -14.99
CA ASN A 258 26.37 9.69 -16.04
C ASN A 258 26.76 8.24 -16.34
N GLY A 259 27.76 7.67 -15.63
CA GLY A 259 28.19 6.28 -15.81
C GLY A 259 28.63 5.96 -17.24
N GLY A 260 29.09 6.97 -18.01
CA GLY A 260 29.48 6.85 -19.41
C GLY A 260 28.34 6.94 -20.44
N TYR A 261 27.11 7.27 -20.03
CA TYR A 261 26.03 7.60 -20.97
C TYR A 261 26.21 9.03 -21.52
N ASP A 262 26.17 9.17 -22.84
CA ASP A 262 26.17 10.50 -23.47
C ASP A 262 24.88 11.24 -23.09
N VAL A 263 25.02 12.48 -22.60
CA VAL A 263 23.90 13.37 -22.29
C VAL A 263 23.34 13.93 -23.60
N VAL A 264 22.67 13.10 -24.40
CA VAL A 264 21.87 13.52 -25.55
C VAL A 264 20.46 12.97 -25.35
N ASP A 265 19.50 13.86 -25.05
CA ASP A 265 18.08 13.52 -24.85
C ASP A 265 17.83 12.24 -23.99
N GLY A 266 18.31 12.23 -22.74
CA GLY A 266 17.87 11.20 -21.77
C GLY A 266 18.87 10.69 -20.71
N GLY A 267 20.06 11.30 -20.55
CA GLY A 267 21.02 10.95 -19.48
C GLY A 267 20.60 11.39 -18.06
N ARG A 268 21.41 11.10 -17.03
CA ARG A 268 21.22 11.56 -15.64
C ARG A 268 21.88 12.94 -15.45
N GLY A 269 21.08 14.01 -15.38
CA GLY A 269 21.59 15.36 -15.15
C GLY A 269 20.60 16.26 -14.42
N TRP A 270 21.06 17.42 -13.97
CA TRP A 270 20.26 18.39 -13.21
C TRP A 270 18.90 18.71 -13.85
N SER A 271 18.82 18.83 -15.18
CA SER A 271 17.56 19.11 -15.89
C SER A 271 16.56 17.95 -15.86
N GLN A 272 17.03 16.70 -15.86
CA GLN A 272 16.15 15.53 -15.80
C GLN A 272 15.61 15.26 -14.39
N GLN A 273 16.32 15.74 -13.37
CA GLN A 273 15.91 15.65 -11.98
C GLN A 273 14.66 16.49 -11.66
N GLY A 274 14.43 17.59 -12.38
CA GLY A 274 13.11 18.23 -12.39
C GLY A 274 12.02 17.32 -12.96
N GLY A 275 12.36 16.44 -13.91
CA GLY A 275 11.40 15.53 -14.54
C GLY A 275 10.29 16.28 -15.28
N ASP A 276 9.04 15.86 -15.07
CA ASP A 276 7.85 16.56 -15.57
C ASP A 276 7.49 17.81 -14.74
N GLY A 277 8.31 18.20 -13.74
CA GLY A 277 8.05 19.31 -12.83
C GLY A 277 9.30 20.04 -12.32
N ASN A 278 9.16 20.83 -11.25
CA ASN A 278 10.32 21.44 -10.59
C ASN A 278 10.68 20.63 -9.32
N GLY A 279 11.97 20.56 -8.97
CA GLY A 279 12.46 19.78 -7.82
C GLY A 279 13.49 20.53 -6.99
N ASN A 280 13.54 20.24 -5.69
CA ASN A 280 14.56 20.74 -4.75
C ASN A 280 15.49 19.58 -4.36
N TYR A 281 16.80 19.80 -4.47
CA TYR A 281 17.83 18.83 -4.11
C TYR A 281 18.69 19.41 -3.00
N ASN A 282 18.71 18.75 -1.85
CA ASN A 282 19.54 19.14 -0.71
C ASN A 282 20.69 18.15 -0.57
N ILE A 283 21.92 18.63 -0.73
CA ILE A 283 23.16 17.85 -0.74
C ILE A 283 24.03 18.35 0.40
N SER A 284 24.69 17.42 1.09
CA SER A 284 25.65 17.75 2.14
C SER A 284 27.08 17.61 1.62
N ILE A 285 27.84 18.70 1.68
CA ILE A 285 29.29 18.67 1.45
C ILE A 285 29.95 18.55 2.83
N GLY A 286 30.66 17.46 3.08
CA GLY A 286 31.43 17.26 4.30
C GLY A 286 32.73 18.04 4.28
N LEU A 287 33.08 18.62 5.42
CA LEU A 287 34.36 19.24 5.71
C LEU A 287 34.94 18.59 6.97
N SER A 288 36.09 17.95 6.82
CA SER A 288 36.84 17.28 7.89
C SER A 288 38.31 17.71 7.90
N GLY A 289 39.06 17.30 8.92
CA GLY A 289 40.52 17.50 8.98
C GLY A 289 40.98 18.90 9.42
N LEU A 290 40.05 19.78 9.83
CA LEU A 290 40.40 21.04 10.49
C LEU A 290 41.04 20.77 11.87
N LYS A 291 42.02 21.58 12.23
CA LYS A 291 42.66 21.51 13.55
C LYS A 291 42.74 22.89 14.22
N TYR A 292 42.72 22.88 15.55
CA TYR A 292 43.04 24.04 16.37
C TYR A 292 44.12 23.67 17.38
N ASN A 293 45.23 24.41 17.38
CA ASN A 293 46.37 24.16 18.26
C ASN A 293 46.90 22.70 18.17
N GLY A 294 46.83 22.13 16.96
CA GLY A 294 47.21 20.75 16.66
C GLY A 294 46.17 19.68 17.02
N LEU A 295 45.08 20.02 17.70
CA LEU A 295 43.98 19.11 18.01
C LEU A 295 42.92 19.09 16.90
N PRO A 296 42.33 17.93 16.57
CA PRO A 296 41.29 17.82 15.56
C PRO A 296 39.99 18.53 16.00
N LEU A 297 39.34 19.21 15.07
CA LEU A 297 37.97 19.72 15.21
C LEU A 297 36.99 18.72 14.59
N SER A 298 35.76 18.65 15.10
CA SER A 298 34.78 17.71 14.52
C SER A 298 34.34 18.12 13.13
N ASP A 299 34.04 17.11 12.32
CA ASP A 299 33.54 17.27 10.96
C ASP A 299 32.23 18.07 10.92
N VAL A 300 32.05 18.87 9.86
CA VAL A 300 30.83 19.64 9.63
C VAL A 300 30.27 19.40 8.24
N LYS A 301 28.97 19.69 8.08
CA LYS A 301 28.27 19.61 6.80
C LYS A 301 27.92 21.01 6.30
N ILE A 302 28.36 21.32 5.09
CA ILE A 302 28.00 22.52 4.36
C ILE A 302 26.75 22.21 3.52
N PRO A 303 25.64 22.94 3.69
CA PRO A 303 24.43 22.69 2.94
C PRO A 303 24.55 23.27 1.53
N LEU A 304 24.25 22.41 0.54
CA LEU A 304 24.06 22.78 -0.86
C LEU A 304 22.60 22.49 -1.24
N HIS A 305 21.89 23.51 -1.68
CA HIS A 305 20.54 23.39 -2.20
C HIS A 305 20.55 23.71 -3.70
N VAL A 306 19.93 22.84 -4.50
CA VAL A 306 19.81 23.01 -5.95
C VAL A 306 18.36 22.91 -6.37
N TYR A 307 17.84 23.99 -6.96
CA TYR A 307 16.53 24.03 -7.58
C TYR A 307 16.60 23.65 -9.06
N CYS A 308 15.97 22.53 -9.43
CA CYS A 308 15.92 22.06 -10.81
C CYS A 308 14.57 22.43 -11.45
N TYR A 309 14.60 23.24 -12.50
CA TYR A 309 13.41 23.52 -13.31
C TYR A 309 13.18 22.41 -14.32
N GLY A 310 11.96 21.89 -14.39
CA GLY A 310 11.53 20.98 -15.45
C GLY A 310 10.45 21.60 -16.32
N ARG A 311 9.58 20.77 -16.91
CA ARG A 311 8.49 21.28 -17.76
C ARG A 311 7.53 22.11 -16.91
N THR A 312 7.23 23.33 -17.35
CA THR A 312 6.21 24.16 -16.71
C THR A 312 4.85 23.48 -16.89
N PHE A 313 4.32 22.85 -15.85
CA PHE A 313 2.91 22.51 -15.77
C PHE A 313 2.24 23.44 -14.76
N THR A 314 1.19 24.12 -15.20
CA THR A 314 0.41 25.00 -14.34
C THR A 314 -0.55 24.13 -13.53
N VAL A 315 -0.31 23.96 -12.23
CA VAL A 315 -1.33 23.44 -11.30
C VAL A 315 -2.15 24.63 -10.81
N GLU A 316 -3.38 24.80 -11.29
CA GLU A 316 -4.30 25.74 -10.67
C GLU A 316 -4.55 25.30 -9.20
N GLY A 317 -3.98 26.03 -8.24
CA GLY A 317 -4.24 25.83 -6.82
C GLY A 317 -3.26 24.95 -6.03
N GLY A 318 -2.15 24.50 -6.64
CA GLY A 318 -0.95 24.07 -5.90
C GLY A 318 -1.08 22.95 -4.86
N SER A 319 -2.03 22.01 -4.99
CA SER A 319 -2.07 20.81 -4.14
C SER A 319 -2.16 19.55 -5.01
N LEU A 320 -1.46 18.49 -4.60
CA LEU A 320 -1.59 17.12 -5.11
C LEU A 320 -2.92 16.54 -4.65
N ILE A 321 -4.02 17.23 -4.96
CA ILE A 321 -5.35 16.78 -4.57
C ILE A 321 -5.68 15.57 -5.43
N ALA A 322 -5.80 14.41 -4.79
CA ALA A 322 -6.23 13.22 -5.48
C ALA A 322 -7.72 13.37 -5.86
N GLU A 323 -8.04 13.18 -7.13
CA GLU A 323 -9.41 12.89 -7.54
C GLU A 323 -9.75 11.49 -7.00
N SER A 324 -10.46 11.45 -5.89
CA SER A 324 -10.75 10.21 -5.18
C SER A 324 -12.22 9.85 -5.37
N GLN A 325 -12.47 8.85 -6.22
CA GLN A 325 -13.78 8.24 -6.40
C GLN A 325 -13.96 7.06 -5.43
N PRO A 326 -15.17 6.82 -4.89
CA PRO A 326 -15.44 5.60 -4.17
C PRO A 326 -15.32 4.39 -5.10
N LYS A 327 -14.95 3.25 -4.53
CA LYS A 327 -14.95 1.99 -5.27
C LYS A 327 -16.36 1.43 -5.28
N TRP A 328 -16.91 1.27 -6.47
CA TRP A 328 -18.26 0.78 -6.69
C TRP A 328 -18.28 -0.72 -7.01
N THR A 329 -19.17 -1.46 -6.35
CA THR A 329 -19.44 -2.88 -6.62
C THR A 329 -20.92 -3.19 -6.40
N SER A 330 -21.38 -4.39 -6.70
CA SER A 330 -22.72 -4.91 -6.41
C SER A 330 -22.62 -6.33 -5.85
N SER A 331 -23.73 -6.83 -5.30
CA SER A 331 -23.86 -8.21 -4.82
C SER A 331 -24.09 -9.24 -5.92
N ALA A 332 -24.39 -8.78 -7.14
CA ALA A 332 -24.74 -9.63 -8.26
C ALA A 332 -23.51 -10.35 -8.85
N GLU A 333 -23.76 -11.50 -9.47
CA GLU A 333 -22.74 -12.20 -10.26
C GLU A 333 -22.23 -11.29 -11.38
N ASP A 334 -20.92 -11.30 -11.62
CA ASP A 334 -20.23 -10.42 -12.56
C ASP A 334 -20.48 -8.91 -12.38
N ASN A 335 -20.98 -8.50 -11.20
CA ASN A 335 -21.29 -7.11 -10.87
C ASN A 335 -22.44 -6.51 -11.71
N ILE A 336 -23.33 -7.35 -12.28
CA ILE A 336 -24.47 -6.97 -13.13
C ILE A 336 -25.80 -7.22 -12.39
N PRO A 337 -26.42 -6.18 -11.79
CA PRO A 337 -27.74 -6.29 -11.16
C PRO A 337 -28.83 -6.83 -12.11
N VAL A 338 -29.68 -7.73 -11.62
CA VAL A 338 -30.74 -8.40 -12.40
C VAL A 338 -32.11 -7.92 -11.93
N LEU A 339 -32.48 -6.73 -12.37
CA LEU A 339 -33.71 -6.05 -11.96
C LEU A 339 -34.99 -6.75 -12.45
N CYS A 340 -34.92 -7.77 -13.31
CA CYS A 340 -36.08 -8.52 -13.77
C CYS A 340 -36.43 -9.76 -12.93
N ASP A 341 -35.67 -10.03 -11.88
CA ASP A 341 -35.94 -11.15 -10.98
C ASP A 341 -36.82 -10.73 -9.77
N VAL A 342 -36.88 -11.58 -8.74
CA VAL A 342 -37.69 -11.35 -7.52
C VAL A 342 -36.84 -10.91 -6.32
N TYR A 343 -35.53 -10.77 -6.50
CA TYR A 343 -34.57 -10.52 -5.45
C TYR A 343 -34.05 -9.08 -5.56
N PRO A 344 -34.06 -8.30 -4.47
CA PRO A 344 -33.43 -7.00 -4.46
C PRO A 344 -31.91 -7.13 -4.71
N ASP A 345 -31.37 -6.19 -5.48
CA ASP A 345 -29.93 -6.07 -5.70
C ASP A 345 -29.30 -5.09 -4.70
N GLU A 346 -28.10 -5.39 -4.22
CA GLU A 346 -27.33 -4.46 -3.39
C GLU A 346 -26.19 -3.84 -4.19
N LEU A 347 -26.11 -2.51 -4.18
CA LEU A 347 -24.98 -1.73 -4.69
C LEU A 347 -24.15 -1.22 -3.51
N TYR A 348 -22.84 -1.16 -3.69
CA TYR A 348 -21.90 -0.78 -2.64
C TYR A 348 -21.00 0.34 -3.13
N ALA A 349 -20.90 1.41 -2.34
CA ALA A 349 -19.88 2.45 -2.47
C ALA A 349 -18.90 2.30 -1.30
N VAL A 350 -17.64 1.94 -1.58
CA VAL A 350 -16.57 1.91 -0.56
C VAL A 350 -15.81 3.22 -0.64
N TRP A 351 -15.88 4.02 0.43
CA TRP A 351 -15.36 5.38 0.46
C TRP A 351 -13.85 5.39 0.75
N PRO A 352 -13.08 6.31 0.13
CA PRO A 352 -11.65 6.46 0.40
C PRO A 352 -11.36 6.82 1.86
N LEU A 353 -10.15 6.53 2.33
CA LEU A 353 -9.68 6.99 3.64
C LEU A 353 -9.72 8.52 3.71
N GLY A 354 -10.36 9.06 4.75
CA GLY A 354 -10.55 10.50 4.92
C GLY A 354 -11.95 11.00 4.55
N PHE A 355 -12.77 10.17 3.92
CA PHE A 355 -14.20 10.44 3.73
C PHE A 355 -15.02 9.90 4.92
N ASP A 356 -16.13 10.58 5.20
CA ASP A 356 -17.16 10.17 6.15
C ASP A 356 -18.54 10.29 5.51
N ALA A 357 -19.07 9.15 5.07
CA ALA A 357 -20.37 9.02 4.44
C ALA A 357 -21.52 8.75 5.42
N SER A 358 -21.28 8.76 6.73
CA SER A 358 -22.32 8.43 7.73
C SER A 358 -23.53 9.39 7.72
N GLY A 359 -23.38 10.57 7.12
CA GLY A 359 -24.46 11.54 6.93
C GLY A 359 -25.39 11.25 5.75
N LEU A 360 -24.99 10.39 4.81
CA LEU A 360 -25.76 10.12 3.59
C LEU A 360 -26.99 9.24 3.86
N THR A 361 -28.12 9.63 3.27
CA THR A 361 -29.42 8.96 3.30
C THR A 361 -29.87 8.54 1.91
N SER A 362 -30.99 7.82 1.78
CA SER A 362 -31.55 7.43 0.47
C SER A 362 -31.80 8.62 -0.47
N GLU A 363 -32.15 9.79 0.07
CA GLU A 363 -32.44 11.00 -0.71
C GLU A 363 -31.17 11.64 -1.32
N ASP A 364 -30.00 11.30 -0.79
CA ASP A 364 -28.71 11.79 -1.29
C ASP A 364 -28.19 10.96 -2.47
N PHE A 365 -28.88 9.87 -2.83
CA PHE A 365 -28.59 9.09 -4.03
C PHE A 365 -29.68 9.34 -5.06
N THR A 366 -29.31 9.49 -6.34
CA THR A 366 -30.25 9.50 -7.47
C THR A 366 -29.94 8.32 -8.38
N LEU A 367 -30.90 7.41 -8.53
CA LEU A 367 -30.76 6.22 -9.37
C LEU A 367 -31.57 6.41 -10.67
N THR A 368 -30.88 6.36 -11.80
CA THR A 368 -31.49 6.56 -13.13
C THR A 368 -31.23 5.36 -14.03
N LEU A 369 -32.28 4.71 -14.49
CA LEU A 369 -32.23 3.68 -15.51
C LEU A 369 -32.20 4.33 -16.90
N CYS A 370 -31.31 3.86 -17.77
CA CYS A 370 -31.18 4.36 -19.14
C CYS A 370 -31.28 3.22 -20.15
N SER A 371 -32.06 3.41 -21.21
CA SER A 371 -32.10 2.51 -22.37
C SER A 371 -31.09 2.95 -23.43
N GLU A 372 -30.68 2.02 -24.29
CA GLU A 372 -29.84 2.32 -25.46
C GLU A 372 -30.49 3.34 -26.41
N TYR A 373 -31.82 3.45 -26.38
CA TYR A 373 -32.61 4.33 -27.25
C TYR A 373 -32.95 5.68 -26.61
N GLY A 374 -32.44 5.97 -25.41
CA GLY A 374 -32.58 7.25 -24.73
C GLY A 374 -33.81 7.40 -23.84
N ASP A 375 -34.51 6.30 -23.52
CA ASP A 375 -35.53 6.33 -22.47
C ASP A 375 -34.85 6.35 -21.10
N GLU A 376 -35.33 7.22 -20.21
CA GLU A 376 -34.81 7.33 -18.84
C GLU A 376 -35.93 7.16 -17.83
N LEU A 377 -35.63 6.46 -16.73
CA LEU A 377 -36.50 6.34 -15.56
C LEU A 377 -35.70 6.61 -14.29
N VAL A 378 -36.04 7.68 -13.60
CA VAL A 378 -35.50 7.99 -12.27
C VAL A 378 -36.31 7.23 -11.23
N LEU A 379 -35.63 6.44 -10.39
CA LEU A 379 -36.22 5.65 -9.33
C LEU A 379 -36.57 6.52 -8.11
N GLU A 380 -37.63 6.15 -7.40
CA GLU A 380 -38.11 6.89 -6.22
C GLU A 380 -37.48 6.36 -4.91
N ALA A 381 -36.74 7.21 -4.20
CA ALA A 381 -36.15 6.89 -2.90
C ALA A 381 -37.22 6.43 -1.88
N GLY A 382 -36.90 5.42 -1.08
CA GLY A 382 -37.79 4.84 -0.08
C GLY A 382 -38.87 3.90 -0.64
N LYS A 383 -39.06 3.85 -1.95
CA LYS A 383 -40.01 2.96 -2.63
C LYS A 383 -39.31 1.99 -3.57
N ASP A 384 -38.55 2.53 -4.52
CA ASP A 384 -37.84 1.76 -5.54
C ASP A 384 -36.43 1.36 -5.06
N TYR A 385 -35.85 2.11 -4.12
CA TYR A 385 -34.60 1.74 -3.44
C TYR A 385 -34.49 2.37 -2.05
N SER A 386 -33.56 1.88 -1.25
CA SER A 386 -33.19 2.45 0.05
C SER A 386 -31.68 2.39 0.25
N ALA A 387 -31.09 3.37 0.94
CA ALA A 387 -29.67 3.39 1.24
C ALA A 387 -29.39 3.50 2.75
N VAL A 388 -28.35 2.79 3.18
CA VAL A 388 -27.78 2.90 4.52
C VAL A 388 -26.30 3.20 4.38
N SER A 389 -25.82 4.25 5.05
CA SER A 389 -24.44 4.68 4.98
C SER A 389 -23.77 4.70 6.35
N GLU A 390 -22.52 4.26 6.36
CA GLU A 390 -21.57 4.37 7.46
C GLU A 390 -20.32 5.09 6.96
N LYS A 391 -19.42 5.46 7.87
CA LYS A 391 -18.23 6.27 7.56
C LYS A 391 -17.49 5.85 6.29
N GLY A 392 -17.19 4.55 6.15
CA GLY A 392 -16.40 4.02 5.03
C GLY A 392 -17.20 3.27 3.96
N ARG A 393 -18.52 3.14 4.09
CA ARG A 393 -19.32 2.36 3.13
C ARG A 393 -20.76 2.83 3.07
N SER A 394 -21.30 2.93 1.86
CA SER A 394 -22.74 3.02 1.62
C SER A 394 -23.25 1.74 0.95
N VAL A 395 -24.42 1.27 1.37
CA VAL A 395 -25.14 0.13 0.80
C VAL A 395 -26.48 0.65 0.28
N ILE A 396 -26.73 0.48 -1.02
CA ILE A 396 -27.98 0.86 -1.69
C ILE A 396 -28.70 -0.43 -2.07
N THR A 397 -29.83 -0.71 -1.45
CA THR A 397 -30.71 -1.84 -1.79
C THR A 397 -31.73 -1.38 -2.83
N VAL A 398 -31.63 -1.90 -4.05
CA VAL A 398 -32.56 -1.63 -5.15
C VAL A 398 -33.70 -2.64 -5.07
N ASN A 399 -34.88 -2.16 -4.65
CA ASN A 399 -36.10 -2.97 -4.52
C ASN A 399 -36.95 -2.94 -5.80
N TYR A 400 -36.59 -2.10 -6.75
CA TYR A 400 -37.26 -1.96 -8.03
C TYR A 400 -37.07 -3.23 -8.86
N MET A 401 -38.19 -3.84 -9.24
CA MET A 401 -38.22 -4.99 -10.15
C MET A 401 -38.87 -4.59 -11.47
N ASN A 402 -38.10 -4.56 -12.56
CA ASN A 402 -38.61 -4.32 -13.91
C ASN A 402 -39.07 -5.62 -14.58
N TRP A 403 -40.38 -5.79 -14.70
CA TRP A 403 -40.98 -6.91 -15.42
C TRP A 403 -41.54 -6.50 -16.79
N SER A 404 -41.36 -5.23 -17.16
CA SER A 404 -41.81 -4.71 -18.45
C SER A 404 -40.77 -5.02 -19.51
N PHE A 405 -41.22 -5.55 -20.65
CA PHE A 405 -40.34 -5.90 -21.78
C PHE A 405 -39.83 -4.68 -22.55
N THR A 406 -40.50 -3.55 -22.38
CA THR A 406 -40.13 -2.27 -23.00
C THR A 406 -40.43 -1.12 -22.04
N PRO A 407 -39.56 -0.11 -21.96
CA PRO A 407 -38.22 -0.07 -22.56
C PRO A 407 -37.27 -1.07 -21.87
N VAL A 408 -36.25 -1.52 -22.61
CA VAL A 408 -35.17 -2.35 -22.07
C VAL A 408 -34.09 -1.39 -21.58
N TYR A 409 -33.96 -1.26 -20.27
CA TYR A 409 -32.88 -0.49 -19.67
C TYR A 409 -31.61 -1.33 -19.66
N THR A 410 -30.51 -0.72 -20.12
CA THR A 410 -29.21 -1.38 -20.25
C THR A 410 -28.27 -0.97 -19.14
N THR A 411 -28.46 0.22 -18.56
CA THR A 411 -27.61 0.74 -17.48
C THR A 411 -28.40 1.36 -16.34
N LEU A 412 -27.83 1.32 -15.14
CA LEU A 412 -28.27 2.06 -13.95
C LEU A 412 -27.17 3.03 -13.54
N ARG A 413 -27.44 4.34 -13.65
CA ARG A 413 -26.56 5.39 -13.14
C ARG A 413 -26.93 5.73 -11.70
N VAL A 414 -25.93 5.81 -10.83
CA VAL A 414 -26.02 6.27 -9.45
C VAL A 414 -25.27 7.58 -9.35
N ASP A 415 -25.97 8.67 -9.03
CA ASP A 415 -25.38 9.97 -8.72
C ASP A 415 -25.50 10.23 -7.22
N VAL A 416 -24.48 10.82 -6.60
CA VAL A 416 -24.47 11.14 -5.16
C VAL A 416 -24.48 12.66 -4.96
N ASN A 417 -25.45 13.17 -4.20
CA ASN A 417 -25.39 14.51 -3.64
C ASN A 417 -24.38 14.52 -2.49
N THR A 418 -23.30 15.27 -2.66
CA THR A 418 -22.19 15.32 -1.70
C THR A 418 -22.42 16.30 -0.54
N ASP A 419 -23.55 17.00 -0.47
CA ASP A 419 -23.83 17.99 0.58
C ASP A 419 -23.72 17.43 2.02
N ALA A 420 -24.09 16.17 2.21
CA ALA A 420 -24.00 15.48 3.50
C ALA A 420 -22.72 14.63 3.67
N LEU A 421 -21.83 14.63 2.67
CA LEU A 421 -20.54 13.93 2.69
C LEU A 421 -19.46 14.85 3.28
N VAL A 422 -18.68 14.33 4.23
CA VAL A 422 -17.56 15.08 4.83
C VAL A 422 -16.25 14.46 4.39
N TRP A 423 -15.28 15.28 3.97
CA TRP A 423 -13.94 14.81 3.64
C TRP A 423 -12.89 15.88 3.91
N ASP A 424 -11.62 15.47 3.93
CA ASP A 424 -10.48 16.38 3.99
C ASP A 424 -10.32 17.12 2.65
N GLN A 425 -10.86 18.34 2.59
CA GLN A 425 -10.86 19.18 1.40
C GLN A 425 -9.47 19.70 1.01
N GLU A 426 -8.47 19.59 1.89
CA GLU A 426 -7.07 19.93 1.56
C GLU A 426 -6.38 18.80 0.80
N MET A 427 -6.84 17.56 0.99
CA MET A 427 -6.28 16.36 0.36
C MET A 427 -7.10 15.81 -0.82
N TYR A 428 -8.42 16.04 -0.84
CA TYR A 428 -9.33 15.40 -1.81
C TYR A 428 -10.30 16.39 -2.46
N ARG A 429 -10.56 16.18 -3.76
CA ARG A 429 -11.62 16.84 -4.53
C ARG A 429 -12.67 15.82 -4.93
N ALA A 430 -13.93 16.23 -4.83
CA ALA A 430 -15.09 15.42 -5.14
C ALA A 430 -16.15 16.27 -5.86
N ASP A 431 -15.84 16.68 -7.10
CA ASP A 431 -16.71 17.59 -7.86
C ASP A 431 -17.96 16.88 -8.41
N THR A 432 -17.84 15.60 -8.75
CA THR A 432 -18.98 14.74 -9.12
C THR A 432 -18.67 13.31 -8.73
N ILE A 433 -19.54 12.71 -7.93
CA ILE A 433 -19.44 11.32 -7.51
C ILE A 433 -20.59 10.55 -8.16
N SER A 434 -20.24 9.69 -9.12
CA SER A 434 -21.21 8.89 -9.85
C SER A 434 -20.64 7.52 -10.24
N CYS A 435 -21.53 6.58 -10.52
CA CYS A 435 -21.20 5.28 -11.09
C CYS A 435 -22.27 4.88 -12.10
N THR A 436 -21.90 4.11 -13.11
CA THR A 436 -22.85 3.45 -14.02
C THR A 436 -22.61 1.97 -13.97
N TYR A 437 -23.67 1.21 -13.67
CA TYR A 437 -23.69 -0.25 -13.72
C TYR A 437 -24.36 -0.68 -15.01
N ASP A 438 -23.79 -1.69 -15.68
CA ASP A 438 -24.56 -2.51 -16.61
C ASP A 438 -25.59 -3.31 -15.81
N ILE A 439 -26.80 -3.44 -16.35
CA ILE A 439 -27.89 -4.16 -15.69
C ILE A 439 -28.59 -5.10 -16.66
N ALA A 440 -29.30 -6.08 -16.11
CA ALA A 440 -30.33 -6.81 -16.82
C ALA A 440 -31.70 -6.37 -16.30
N SER A 441 -32.48 -5.72 -17.16
CA SER A 441 -33.82 -5.24 -16.81
C SER A 441 -34.93 -6.10 -17.39
N VAL A 442 -34.60 -7.09 -18.24
CA VAL A 442 -35.54 -7.99 -18.91
C VAL A 442 -34.92 -9.38 -19.08
N TYR A 443 -35.70 -10.46 -18.92
CA TYR A 443 -35.23 -11.79 -19.34
C TYR A 443 -35.30 -11.94 -20.86
N ALA A 444 -34.27 -12.51 -21.49
CA ALA A 444 -34.33 -12.91 -22.88
C ALA A 444 -35.55 -13.80 -23.12
N TYR A 445 -36.29 -13.52 -24.18
CA TYR A 445 -37.60 -14.11 -24.42
C TYR A 445 -37.80 -14.41 -25.90
N TYR A 446 -38.85 -15.14 -26.22
CA TYR A 446 -39.25 -15.37 -27.60
C TYR A 446 -40.74 -15.15 -27.81
N THR A 447 -41.09 -14.83 -29.05
CA THR A 447 -42.47 -14.83 -29.53
C THR A 447 -42.67 -15.93 -30.56
N LEU A 448 -43.75 -16.69 -30.41
CA LEU A 448 -44.15 -17.70 -31.38
C LEU A 448 -45.08 -17.07 -32.44
N SER A 449 -44.77 -17.29 -33.71
CA SER A 449 -45.64 -16.95 -34.84
C SER A 449 -45.76 -18.12 -35.83
N GLY A 450 -46.97 -18.38 -36.32
CA GLY A 450 -47.23 -19.45 -37.30
C GLY A 450 -48.72 -19.65 -37.53
N GLY A 451 -49.09 -20.01 -38.76
CA GLY A 451 -50.46 -20.29 -39.21
C GLY A 451 -50.56 -21.67 -39.86
N LEU A 452 -51.80 -22.06 -40.23
CA LEU A 452 -52.31 -23.36 -40.71
C LEU A 452 -51.50 -24.18 -41.76
N SER A 453 -50.28 -23.77 -42.16
CA SER A 453 -49.50 -24.33 -43.28
C SER A 453 -48.15 -24.97 -42.85
N GLY A 454 -48.07 -25.57 -41.66
CA GLY A 454 -46.93 -26.42 -41.25
C GLY A 454 -45.58 -25.71 -41.00
N THR A 455 -45.51 -24.37 -41.07
CA THR A 455 -44.31 -23.58 -40.71
C THR A 455 -44.54 -22.80 -39.42
N LEU A 456 -43.67 -23.04 -38.44
CA LEU A 456 -43.60 -22.30 -37.18
C LEU A 456 -42.35 -21.43 -37.16
N SER A 457 -42.45 -20.28 -36.49
CA SER A 457 -41.33 -19.35 -36.31
C SER A 457 -41.23 -18.87 -34.87
N TRP A 458 -40.02 -18.84 -34.34
CA TRP A 458 -39.68 -18.32 -33.02
C TRP A 458 -38.76 -17.13 -33.20
N THR A 459 -39.24 -15.94 -32.84
CA THR A 459 -38.40 -14.74 -32.83
C THR A 459 -37.84 -14.56 -31.43
N PHE A 460 -36.52 -14.64 -31.28
CA PHE A 460 -35.83 -14.44 -30.02
C PHE A 460 -35.42 -12.97 -29.85
N TYR A 461 -35.56 -12.47 -28.64
CA TYR A 461 -35.19 -11.12 -28.25
C TYR A 461 -34.19 -11.19 -27.10
N GLY A 462 -33.17 -10.34 -27.16
CA GLY A 462 -32.14 -10.26 -26.12
C GLY A 462 -31.01 -11.27 -26.24
N LEU A 463 -30.84 -11.94 -27.38
CA LEU A 463 -29.73 -12.88 -27.63
C LEU A 463 -28.70 -12.32 -28.61
N GLU A 464 -27.44 -12.65 -28.36
CA GLU A 464 -26.29 -12.42 -29.23
C GLU A 464 -25.66 -13.76 -29.64
N GLY A 465 -25.10 -13.82 -30.85
CA GLY A 465 -24.48 -15.03 -31.40
C GLY A 465 -25.47 -16.11 -31.88
N PHE A 466 -26.76 -15.79 -32.03
CA PHE A 466 -27.76 -16.73 -32.53
C PHE A 466 -27.75 -16.78 -34.06
N ASP A 467 -26.97 -17.71 -34.60
CA ASP A 467 -26.73 -17.89 -36.04
C ASP A 467 -27.19 -19.28 -36.54
N SER A 468 -27.47 -20.22 -35.64
CA SER A 468 -27.82 -21.61 -35.98
C SER A 468 -28.89 -22.18 -35.04
N TRP A 469 -29.82 -22.97 -35.57
CA TRP A 469 -30.95 -23.49 -34.79
C TRP A 469 -30.47 -24.50 -33.74
N GLU A 470 -29.38 -25.23 -34.03
CA GLU A 470 -28.72 -26.21 -33.15
C GLU A 470 -28.20 -25.58 -31.85
N GLN A 471 -28.07 -24.25 -31.79
CA GLN A 471 -27.66 -23.54 -30.58
C GLN A 471 -28.77 -23.55 -29.52
N LEU A 472 -30.04 -23.51 -29.95
CA LEU A 472 -31.21 -23.39 -29.07
C LEU A 472 -32.10 -24.64 -29.06
N TYR A 473 -32.02 -25.52 -30.06
CA TYR A 473 -32.90 -26.66 -30.20
C TYR A 473 -32.12 -27.98 -30.31
N ASP A 474 -32.70 -29.05 -29.77
CA ASP A 474 -32.29 -30.41 -30.09
C ASP A 474 -32.81 -30.84 -31.46
N ALA A 475 -32.11 -31.78 -32.08
CA ALA A 475 -32.43 -32.27 -33.41
C ALA A 475 -33.86 -32.83 -33.47
N PRO A 476 -34.63 -32.48 -34.53
CA PRO A 476 -35.98 -32.99 -34.68
C PRO A 476 -35.91 -34.50 -34.92
N THR A 477 -36.84 -35.23 -34.33
CA THR A 477 -36.96 -36.68 -34.50
C THR A 477 -38.34 -37.09 -34.98
N TYR A 478 -38.47 -38.31 -35.51
CA TYR A 478 -39.77 -38.90 -35.84
C TYR A 478 -39.85 -40.36 -35.40
N ARG A 479 -41.07 -40.83 -35.19
CA ARG A 479 -41.42 -42.23 -34.97
C ARG A 479 -42.26 -42.73 -36.14
N LEU A 480 -42.17 -44.01 -36.43
CA LEU A 480 -42.98 -44.65 -37.46
C LEU A 480 -44.23 -45.25 -36.81
N ALA A 481 -45.39 -44.74 -37.18
CA ALA A 481 -46.69 -45.16 -36.66
C ALA A 481 -47.54 -45.82 -37.74
N TYR A 482 -48.30 -46.84 -37.35
CA TYR A 482 -49.21 -47.58 -38.22
C TYR A 482 -50.52 -47.83 -37.49
N VAL A 483 -51.65 -47.62 -38.16
CA VAL A 483 -52.97 -47.95 -37.64
C VAL A 483 -53.45 -49.20 -38.37
N ASP A 484 -53.68 -50.28 -37.64
CA ASP A 484 -54.14 -51.53 -38.21
C ASP A 484 -55.60 -51.47 -38.70
N GLU A 485 -56.06 -52.51 -39.42
CA GLU A 485 -57.44 -52.61 -39.93
C GLU A 485 -58.50 -52.55 -38.80
N GLY A 486 -58.12 -52.85 -37.56
CA GLY A 486 -58.96 -52.77 -36.37
C GLY A 486 -58.97 -51.39 -35.70
N GLY A 487 -58.18 -50.43 -36.20
CA GLY A 487 -58.05 -49.08 -35.65
C GLY A 487 -57.04 -48.97 -34.50
N THR A 488 -56.24 -50.00 -34.23
CA THR A 488 -55.20 -49.96 -33.18
C THR A 488 -53.95 -49.31 -33.74
N LYS A 489 -53.44 -48.30 -33.03
CA LYS A 489 -52.18 -47.62 -33.36
C LYS A 489 -51.01 -48.40 -32.77
N ASN A 490 -50.07 -48.78 -33.62
CA ASN A 490 -48.82 -49.45 -33.28
C ASN A 490 -47.64 -48.62 -33.81
N TYR A 491 -46.45 -48.84 -33.25
CA TYR A 491 -45.22 -48.18 -33.67
C TYR A 491 -44.16 -49.21 -34.06
N TYR A 492 -43.23 -48.78 -34.91
CA TYR A 492 -42.07 -49.59 -35.27
C TYR A 492 -41.01 -49.59 -34.15
N ALA A 493 -40.49 -50.78 -33.84
CA ALA A 493 -39.28 -50.99 -33.04
C ALA A 493 -38.44 -52.15 -33.61
N GLU A 494 -37.28 -52.42 -33.03
CA GLU A 494 -36.45 -53.58 -33.35
C GLU A 494 -36.26 -54.46 -32.10
N ASP A 495 -36.22 -55.78 -32.28
CA ASP A 495 -35.86 -56.73 -31.24
C ASP A 495 -34.35 -56.75 -30.96
N GLU A 496 -33.91 -57.56 -29.99
CA GLU A 496 -32.48 -57.69 -29.62
C GLU A 496 -31.57 -58.18 -30.77
N ASN A 497 -32.15 -58.69 -31.86
CA ASN A 497 -31.44 -59.18 -33.04
C ASN A 497 -31.52 -58.21 -34.23
N GLY A 498 -32.18 -57.04 -34.08
CA GLY A 498 -32.38 -56.06 -35.14
C GLY A 498 -33.54 -56.39 -36.09
N ASN A 499 -34.45 -57.30 -35.73
CA ASN A 499 -35.64 -57.58 -36.53
C ASN A 499 -36.75 -56.58 -36.18
N GLY A 500 -37.42 -56.04 -37.19
CA GLY A 500 -38.55 -55.13 -36.99
C GLY A 500 -39.74 -55.81 -36.30
N ILE A 501 -40.30 -55.15 -35.29
CA ILE A 501 -41.46 -55.58 -34.51
C ILE A 501 -42.44 -54.43 -34.33
N LEU A 502 -43.73 -54.74 -34.12
CA LEU A 502 -44.73 -53.76 -33.72
C LEU A 502 -44.82 -53.65 -32.19
N VAL A 503 -44.82 -52.42 -31.69
CA VAL A 503 -45.02 -52.11 -30.27
C VAL A 503 -46.25 -51.24 -30.04
N ASP A 504 -46.89 -51.43 -28.90
CA ASP A 504 -48.14 -50.79 -28.49
C ASP A 504 -47.95 -49.42 -27.82
N SER A 505 -46.71 -48.98 -27.62
CA SER A 505 -46.41 -47.71 -26.97
C SER A 505 -45.30 -46.93 -27.67
N GLU A 506 -45.48 -45.62 -27.68
CA GLU A 506 -44.55 -44.65 -28.26
C GLU A 506 -43.16 -44.70 -27.60
N GLN A 507 -43.12 -44.95 -26.29
CA GLN A 507 -41.87 -45.01 -25.51
C GLN A 507 -40.97 -46.20 -25.87
N LYS A 508 -41.53 -47.25 -26.49
CA LYS A 508 -40.79 -48.42 -26.96
C LYS A 508 -40.40 -48.31 -28.44
N ALA A 509 -40.91 -47.30 -29.15
CA ALA A 509 -40.63 -47.10 -30.56
C ALA A 509 -39.20 -46.60 -30.77
N ILE A 510 -38.63 -46.91 -31.93
CA ILE A 510 -37.37 -46.30 -32.35
C ILE A 510 -37.63 -44.84 -32.74
N SER A 511 -36.72 -43.97 -32.32
CA SER A 511 -36.68 -42.56 -32.72
C SER A 511 -35.67 -42.39 -33.84
N TYR A 512 -36.08 -41.76 -34.93
CA TYR A 512 -35.28 -41.50 -36.12
C TYR A 512 -34.97 -40.01 -36.26
N ASP A 513 -33.85 -39.67 -36.90
CA ASP A 513 -33.48 -38.28 -37.23
C ASP A 513 -34.42 -37.72 -38.31
N ALA A 514 -35.08 -36.59 -38.01
CA ALA A 514 -36.02 -35.92 -38.91
C ALA A 514 -35.42 -34.70 -39.63
N SER A 515 -34.11 -34.47 -39.54
CA SER A 515 -33.46 -33.25 -40.06
C SER A 515 -33.64 -33.07 -41.58
N GLU A 516 -33.84 -34.13 -42.36
CA GLU A 516 -34.12 -34.04 -43.80
C GLU A 516 -35.60 -33.76 -44.12
N ASP A 517 -36.51 -34.08 -43.18
CA ASP A 517 -37.96 -33.93 -43.30
C ASP A 517 -38.46 -32.60 -42.70
N CYS A 518 -37.68 -32.03 -41.79
CA CYS A 518 -37.89 -30.72 -41.19
C CYS A 518 -36.87 -29.73 -41.76
N SER A 519 -37.31 -28.76 -42.55
CA SER A 519 -36.43 -27.66 -42.96
C SER A 519 -36.33 -26.66 -41.81
N THR A 520 -35.18 -26.62 -41.15
CA THR A 520 -34.84 -25.62 -40.15
C THR A 520 -33.99 -24.52 -40.77
N ALA A 521 -34.22 -23.27 -40.36
CA ALA A 521 -33.39 -22.15 -40.76
C ALA A 521 -33.35 -21.10 -39.66
N VAL A 522 -32.20 -20.46 -39.48
CA VAL A 522 -32.11 -19.23 -38.69
C VAL A 522 -31.88 -18.09 -39.68
N ILE A 523 -32.80 -17.12 -39.67
CA ILE A 523 -32.67 -15.90 -40.47
C ILE A 523 -32.82 -14.73 -39.52
N ASN A 524 -31.72 -14.01 -39.30
CA ASN A 524 -31.61 -13.05 -38.20
C ASN A 524 -31.93 -13.74 -36.87
N GLN A 525 -32.68 -13.07 -35.98
CA GLN A 525 -33.08 -13.58 -34.68
C GLN A 525 -34.32 -14.50 -34.71
N VAL A 526 -34.63 -15.09 -35.88
CA VAL A 526 -35.83 -15.91 -36.09
C VAL A 526 -35.45 -17.33 -36.47
N ALA A 527 -35.85 -18.29 -35.63
CA ALA A 527 -35.79 -19.71 -35.96
C ALA A 527 -37.06 -20.09 -36.73
N TYR A 528 -36.89 -20.70 -37.89
CA TYR A 528 -37.97 -21.25 -38.71
C TYR A 528 -37.89 -22.76 -38.69
N VAL A 529 -39.06 -23.39 -38.55
CA VAL A 529 -39.21 -24.84 -38.69
C VAL A 529 -40.38 -25.08 -39.64
N THR A 530 -40.08 -25.65 -40.80
CA THR A 530 -41.08 -26.09 -41.78
C THR A 530 -41.11 -27.60 -41.82
N ARG A 531 -42.24 -28.21 -41.44
CA ARG A 531 -42.43 -29.66 -41.52
C ARG A 531 -43.02 -30.06 -42.86
N ARG A 532 -42.60 -31.21 -43.39
CA ARG A 532 -43.33 -31.89 -44.46
C ARG A 532 -44.46 -32.72 -43.84
N GLU A 533 -45.70 -32.39 -44.20
CA GLU A 533 -46.88 -33.16 -43.78
C GLU A 533 -47.03 -34.43 -44.64
N ASP A 534 -47.78 -35.41 -44.12
CA ASP A 534 -48.20 -36.63 -44.82
C ASP A 534 -47.05 -37.52 -45.37
N MET A 535 -45.90 -37.54 -44.70
CA MET A 535 -44.76 -38.38 -45.08
C MET A 535 -44.93 -39.83 -44.58
N THR A 536 -44.54 -40.79 -45.42
CA THR A 536 -44.61 -42.23 -45.11
C THR A 536 -43.30 -42.95 -45.41
N GLU A 537 -43.06 -44.09 -44.76
CA GLU A 537 -41.90 -44.95 -44.97
C GLU A 537 -42.29 -46.43 -44.90
N GLU A 538 -41.71 -47.28 -45.75
CA GLU A 538 -41.93 -48.73 -45.72
C GLU A 538 -40.85 -49.45 -44.92
N LYS A 539 -41.27 -50.32 -44.00
CA LYS A 539 -40.38 -51.17 -43.19
C LYS A 539 -40.95 -52.57 -43.07
N GLU A 540 -40.08 -53.56 -42.91
CA GLU A 540 -40.49 -54.91 -42.53
C GLU A 540 -40.65 -54.99 -41.01
N ALA A 541 -41.84 -55.34 -40.54
CA ALA A 541 -42.14 -55.60 -39.13
C ALA A 541 -43.00 -56.87 -39.01
N ASP A 542 -42.66 -57.75 -38.07
CA ASP A 542 -43.34 -59.04 -37.86
C ASP A 542 -43.49 -59.89 -39.14
N GLY A 543 -42.49 -59.81 -40.03
CA GLY A 543 -42.44 -60.54 -41.30
C GLY A 543 -43.36 -59.99 -42.40
N GLN A 544 -43.87 -58.76 -42.26
CA GLN A 544 -44.68 -58.07 -43.26
C GLN A 544 -44.07 -56.70 -43.61
N VAL A 545 -44.15 -56.32 -44.88
CA VAL A 545 -43.81 -54.94 -45.30
C VAL A 545 -45.02 -54.05 -45.01
N ILE A 546 -44.82 -53.07 -44.12
CA ILE A 546 -45.84 -52.13 -43.66
C ILE A 546 -45.42 -50.73 -44.07
N THR A 547 -46.37 -49.95 -44.60
CA THR A 547 -46.22 -48.51 -44.83
C THR A 547 -46.60 -47.76 -43.55
N PHE A 548 -45.62 -47.16 -42.89
CA PHE A 548 -45.80 -46.37 -41.68
C PHE A 548 -45.95 -44.89 -42.03
N SER A 549 -46.77 -44.17 -41.27
CA SER A 549 -46.79 -42.70 -41.25
C SER A 549 -45.67 -42.20 -40.34
N LYS A 550 -44.96 -41.16 -40.78
CA LYS A 550 -43.98 -40.48 -39.92
C LYS A 550 -44.70 -39.54 -38.96
N GLU A 551 -44.52 -39.78 -37.67
CA GLU A 551 -44.99 -38.90 -36.59
C GLU A 551 -43.80 -38.17 -35.99
N TYR A 552 -43.69 -36.88 -36.29
CA TYR A 552 -42.59 -36.05 -35.81
C TYR A 552 -42.77 -35.73 -34.33
N ASP A 553 -41.69 -35.85 -33.57
CA ASP A 553 -41.57 -35.17 -32.31
C ASP A 553 -41.68 -33.66 -32.55
N ASN A 554 -42.52 -33.04 -31.76
CA ASN A 554 -42.84 -31.64 -31.88
C ASN A 554 -41.59 -30.81 -31.56
N VAL A 555 -40.97 -30.21 -32.58
CA VAL A 555 -39.78 -29.34 -32.49
C VAL A 555 -39.99 -28.18 -31.50
N GLU A 556 -41.23 -27.75 -31.25
CA GLU A 556 -41.57 -26.83 -30.16
C GLU A 556 -41.20 -27.35 -28.75
N TYR A 557 -41.12 -28.67 -28.56
CA TYR A 557 -40.72 -29.30 -27.30
C TYR A 557 -39.23 -29.67 -27.26
N THR A 558 -38.48 -29.44 -28.34
CA THR A 558 -37.03 -29.68 -28.40
C THR A 558 -36.20 -28.42 -28.10
N LEU A 559 -36.86 -27.30 -27.76
CA LEU A 559 -36.18 -26.09 -27.32
C LEU A 559 -35.42 -26.37 -26.01
N ARG A 560 -34.10 -26.22 -26.05
CA ARG A 560 -33.21 -26.39 -24.90
C ARG A 560 -33.52 -25.33 -23.85
N THR A 561 -33.35 -25.65 -22.59
CA THR A 561 -33.34 -24.64 -21.51
C THR A 561 -32.18 -23.65 -21.72
N PRO A 562 -32.29 -22.38 -21.27
CA PRO A 562 -31.26 -21.37 -21.52
C PRO A 562 -29.85 -21.79 -21.07
N ASP A 563 -29.73 -22.53 -19.96
CA ASP A 563 -28.46 -23.07 -19.44
C ASP A 563 -27.81 -24.14 -20.34
N LYS A 564 -28.59 -24.73 -21.25
CA LYS A 564 -28.13 -25.72 -22.23
C LYS A 564 -27.98 -25.14 -23.64
N ALA A 565 -28.29 -23.86 -23.82
CA ALA A 565 -28.03 -23.18 -25.08
C ALA A 565 -26.51 -23.09 -25.33
N VAL A 566 -26.09 -23.25 -26.58
CA VAL A 566 -24.66 -23.33 -26.91
C VAL A 566 -24.25 -22.16 -27.79
N GLY A 567 -23.24 -21.40 -27.36
CA GLY A 567 -22.66 -20.32 -28.15
C GLY A 567 -23.57 -19.11 -28.34
N VAL A 568 -24.54 -18.91 -27.45
CA VAL A 568 -25.38 -17.70 -27.37
C VAL A 568 -25.20 -17.05 -26.00
N THR A 569 -25.27 -15.72 -25.96
CA THR A 569 -25.20 -14.92 -24.73
C THR A 569 -26.35 -13.91 -24.69
N ALA A 570 -26.64 -13.38 -23.51
CA ALA A 570 -27.60 -12.28 -23.39
C ALA A 570 -26.99 -10.98 -23.92
N LYS A 571 -27.80 -10.18 -24.61
CA LYS A 571 -27.47 -8.81 -24.99
C LYS A 571 -27.48 -7.87 -23.77
N PRO A 572 -26.82 -6.70 -23.82
CA PRO A 572 -26.94 -5.68 -22.79
C PRO A 572 -28.40 -5.38 -22.44
N GLY A 573 -28.72 -5.26 -21.15
CA GLY A 573 -30.10 -5.11 -20.67
C GLY A 573 -30.87 -6.41 -20.50
N TYR A 574 -30.33 -7.56 -20.92
CA TYR A 574 -30.99 -8.86 -20.82
C TYR A 574 -30.26 -9.84 -19.89
N ALA A 575 -31.04 -10.69 -19.22
CA ALA A 575 -30.54 -11.88 -18.52
C ALA A 575 -31.09 -13.16 -19.16
N LEU A 576 -30.35 -14.27 -19.06
CA LEU A 576 -30.88 -15.59 -19.38
C LEU A 576 -31.66 -16.12 -18.18
N GLY A 577 -32.94 -16.43 -18.38
CA GLY A 577 -33.78 -17.03 -17.34
C GLY A 577 -33.53 -18.52 -17.15
N SER A 578 -34.24 -19.15 -16.22
CA SER A 578 -34.15 -20.60 -16.00
C SER A 578 -34.91 -21.43 -17.04
N ALA A 579 -35.92 -20.85 -17.69
CA ALA A 579 -36.69 -21.51 -18.75
C ALA A 579 -37.31 -20.49 -19.71
N TRP A 580 -37.31 -20.77 -21.01
CA TRP A 580 -37.82 -19.85 -22.03
C TRP A 580 -39.35 -19.68 -22.00
N ASP A 581 -40.07 -20.74 -21.63
CA ASP A 581 -41.54 -20.79 -21.57
C ASP A 581 -42.13 -19.85 -20.51
N THR A 582 -41.42 -19.65 -19.40
CA THR A 582 -41.76 -18.68 -18.35
C THR A 582 -41.82 -17.25 -18.91
N TYR A 583 -40.99 -16.98 -19.93
CA TYR A 583 -40.88 -15.68 -20.58
C TYR A 583 -41.48 -15.68 -21.99
N LEU A 584 -42.16 -16.74 -22.43
CA LEU A 584 -42.86 -16.80 -23.73
C LEU A 584 -43.90 -15.68 -23.85
N ARG A 585 -43.92 -14.97 -24.98
CA ARG A 585 -44.90 -13.91 -25.25
C ARG A 585 -45.67 -14.14 -26.54
N TRP A 586 -46.90 -13.64 -26.54
CA TRP A 586 -47.74 -13.61 -27.72
C TRP A 586 -47.76 -12.20 -28.30
N PRO A 587 -47.56 -12.02 -29.62
CA PRO A 587 -47.48 -10.70 -30.26
C PRO A 587 -48.70 -9.77 -30.05
N TRP A 588 -49.84 -10.31 -29.60
CA TRP A 588 -51.11 -9.58 -29.44
C TRP A 588 -51.48 -9.24 -27.98
N GLN A 589 -50.61 -9.51 -27.01
CA GLN A 589 -50.89 -9.19 -25.61
C GLN A 589 -50.70 -7.68 -25.34
N THR A 590 -51.79 -6.94 -25.18
CA THR A 590 -51.77 -5.47 -25.01
C THR A 590 -51.37 -5.00 -23.61
N PHE A 591 -51.31 -5.89 -22.61
CA PHE A 591 -50.85 -5.55 -21.24
C PHE A 591 -49.32 -5.43 -21.14
N ILE A 592 -48.58 -5.72 -22.21
CA ILE A 592 -47.11 -5.61 -22.28
C ILE A 592 -46.64 -4.16 -22.04
N ASN A 593 -47.50 -3.15 -22.29
CA ASN A 593 -47.15 -1.74 -22.14
C ASN A 593 -47.29 -1.17 -20.71
N THR A 594 -47.88 -1.89 -19.75
CA THR A 594 -48.23 -1.29 -18.44
C THR A 594 -47.45 -1.84 -17.25
N GLY A 595 -46.60 -2.86 -17.46
CA GLY A 595 -46.10 -3.67 -16.34
C GLY A 595 -47.25 -4.37 -15.60
N TYR A 596 -46.95 -5.40 -14.81
CA TYR A 596 -47.95 -6.00 -13.94
C TYR A 596 -48.04 -5.17 -12.65
N GLN A 597 -49.16 -4.47 -12.42
CA GLN A 597 -49.45 -3.90 -11.10
C GLN A 597 -49.73 -5.07 -10.15
N GLY A 598 -48.72 -5.47 -9.38
CA GLY A 598 -48.77 -6.59 -8.45
C GLY A 598 -50.05 -6.61 -7.63
N GLY A 599 -50.79 -7.72 -7.72
CA GLY A 599 -51.77 -8.08 -6.72
C GLY A 599 -51.03 -8.46 -5.44
N THR A 600 -51.10 -7.58 -4.44
CA THR A 600 -50.76 -7.88 -3.05
C THR A 600 -51.44 -9.17 -2.61
N LYS A 601 -50.67 -10.10 -2.05
CA LYS A 601 -51.18 -11.01 -1.02
C LYS A 601 -50.82 -10.45 0.34
#